data_AF-A0A6A2ZT99-F1
#
_entry.id   AF-A0A6A2ZT99-F1
#
_cell.length_a   1.000
_cell.length_b   1.000
_cell.length_c   1.000
_cell.angle_alpha   90.00
_cell.angle_beta   90.00
_cell.angle_gamma   90.00
#
_symmetry.space_group_name_H-M   'P 1'
#
loop_
_entity.id
_entity.type
_entity.pdbx_description
1 polymer ?
#
loop_
_entity_poly.entity_id
_entity_poly.type
_entity_poly.pdbx_seq_one_letter_code
_entity_poly.pdbx_strand_id
1 'polypeptide(L)'
;MEINAMNQTKIPTFYTKQTPLKRNALHEEVLPTFRRTTRPGTTRKRREYSNKDSSSETQNDDGVADEDDDEKVEVKRKIVALQRIVPGGEDLGVDKLFEETAGYILALQCQIRAMKALTSFIEGADKEKRKLGG
;
A
#
# COMPACT_ATOMS: atom_id res chain seq x y z
N MET A 1 41.79 39.65 -12.72
CA MET A 1 41.61 38.26 -12.24
C MET A 1 40.36 38.25 -11.40
N GLU A 2 39.23 37.93 -12.01
CA GLU A 2 37.96 37.77 -11.29
C GLU A 2 37.78 36.27 -11.00
N ILE A 3 37.68 35.94 -9.71
CA ILE A 3 37.43 34.60 -9.22
C ILE A 3 35.93 34.31 -9.31
N ASN A 4 35.55 33.51 -10.30
CA ASN A 4 34.18 33.04 -10.51
C ASN A 4 33.80 32.05 -9.40
N ALA A 5 33.05 32.52 -8.41
CA ALA A 5 32.51 31.72 -7.33
C ALA A 5 31.00 31.53 -7.56
N MET A 6 30.59 30.29 -7.88
CA MET A 6 29.34 29.62 -7.46
C MET A 6 28.92 28.51 -8.44
N ASN A 7 29.71 27.42 -8.46
CA ASN A 7 29.21 26.13 -8.92
C ASN A 7 28.81 25.32 -7.67
N GLN A 8 27.62 25.56 -7.12
CA GLN A 8 27.03 24.65 -6.14
C GLN A 8 26.34 23.51 -6.89
N THR A 9 27.04 22.38 -7.02
CA THR A 9 26.44 21.13 -7.48
C THR A 9 25.50 20.60 -6.39
N LYS A 10 24.19 20.66 -6.64
CA LYS A 10 23.18 20.00 -5.79
C LYS A 10 23.28 18.49 -6.00
N ILE A 11 24.15 17.85 -5.22
CA ILE A 11 24.18 16.40 -5.08
C ILE A 11 23.00 16.02 -4.17
N PRO A 12 22.06 15.15 -4.59
CA PRO A 12 21.04 14.65 -3.69
C PRO A 12 21.69 13.67 -2.71
N THR A 13 21.90 14.14 -1.48
CA THR A 13 22.40 13.33 -0.37
C THR A 13 21.26 12.47 0.19
N PHE A 14 21.30 11.16 -0.03
CA PHE A 14 20.48 10.18 0.66
C PHE A 14 21.04 9.99 2.08
N TYR A 15 20.58 10.81 3.04
CA TYR A 15 20.93 10.59 4.45
C TYR A 15 20.13 9.40 5.02
N THR A 16 20.76 8.23 5.02
CA THR A 16 20.40 7.11 5.89
C THR A 16 20.84 7.45 7.32
N LYS A 17 19.90 7.63 8.24
CA LYS A 17 20.21 7.61 9.68
C LYS A 17 20.38 6.16 10.12
N GLN A 18 21.63 5.72 10.27
CA GLN A 18 21.96 4.51 11.01
C GLN A 18 21.68 4.75 12.49
N THR A 19 20.75 3.98 13.06
CA THR A 19 20.62 3.85 14.52
C THR A 19 21.50 2.69 14.98
N PRO A 20 22.26 2.84 16.10
CA PRO A 20 23.17 1.80 16.54
C PRO A 20 22.42 0.58 17.06
N LEU A 21 22.77 -0.59 16.48
CA LEU A 21 22.43 -1.92 16.97
C LEU A 21 22.68 -2.01 18.48
N LYS A 22 21.62 -2.26 19.25
CA LYS A 22 21.72 -3.06 20.46
C LYS A 22 21.42 -4.50 20.08
N ARG A 23 22.48 -5.27 19.79
CA ARG A 23 22.45 -6.73 19.87
C ARG A 23 22.13 -7.11 21.30
N ASN A 24 21.22 -8.07 21.51
CA ASN A 24 21.30 -9.10 22.55
C ASN A 24 20.20 -10.14 22.39
N ALA A 25 20.55 -11.36 22.80
CA ALA A 25 19.72 -12.53 23.12
C ALA A 25 19.22 -13.39 21.95
N LEU A 26 19.86 -14.55 21.85
CA LEU A 26 19.41 -15.75 21.16
C LEU A 26 17.97 -16.09 21.54
N HIS A 27 17.09 -16.27 20.56
CA HIS A 27 16.02 -17.24 20.71
C HIS A 27 15.73 -17.91 19.37
N GLU A 28 15.67 -19.22 19.50
CA GLU A 28 15.57 -20.30 18.54
C GLU A 28 14.28 -20.22 17.71
N GLU A 29 14.42 -20.58 16.44
CA GLU A 29 13.37 -20.71 15.42
C GLU A 29 12.21 -21.59 15.91
N VAL A 30 11.01 -21.01 16.06
CA VAL A 30 9.76 -21.77 16.12
C VAL A 30 8.76 -21.16 15.15
N LEU A 31 8.54 -21.85 14.05
CA LEU A 31 7.54 -21.53 13.03
C LEU A 31 6.15 -21.38 13.66
N PRO A 32 5.34 -20.36 13.29
CA PRO A 32 3.97 -20.27 13.77
C PRO A 32 3.12 -21.36 13.11
N THR A 33 2.83 -22.41 13.86
CA THR A 33 1.73 -23.33 13.53
C THR A 33 0.42 -22.54 13.59
N PHE A 34 -0.24 -22.38 12.44
CA PHE A 34 -1.59 -21.84 12.35
C PHE A 34 -2.58 -22.73 13.12
N ARG A 35 -2.77 -22.44 14.42
CA ARG A 35 -3.89 -22.96 15.18
C ARG A 35 -5.13 -22.16 14.80
N ARG A 36 -5.97 -22.77 13.95
CA ARG A 36 -7.30 -22.30 13.58
C ARG A 36 -8.17 -22.30 14.84
N THR A 37 -8.18 -21.21 15.59
CA THR A 37 -9.11 -21.02 16.71
C THR A 37 -10.47 -20.63 16.12
N THR A 38 -11.40 -21.58 16.13
CA THR A 38 -12.83 -21.31 15.99
C THR A 38 -13.24 -20.34 17.10
N ARG A 39 -13.64 -19.13 16.72
CA ARG A 39 -14.15 -18.12 17.66
C ARG A 39 -15.45 -18.64 18.31
N PRO A 40 -15.54 -18.65 19.65
CA PRO A 40 -16.78 -18.99 20.35
C PRO A 40 -17.88 -17.98 20.03
N GLY A 41 -19.09 -18.51 19.79
CA GLY A 41 -20.28 -17.74 19.47
C GLY A 41 -20.60 -16.69 20.52
N THR A 42 -20.76 -15.44 20.08
CA THR A 42 -21.38 -14.39 20.87
C THR A 42 -22.87 -14.67 20.93
N THR A 43 -23.35 -15.02 22.12
CA THR A 43 -24.75 -15.13 22.50
C THR A 43 -25.53 -13.88 22.05
N ARG A 44 -26.43 -14.07 21.09
CA ARG A 44 -27.42 -13.07 20.70
C ARG A 44 -28.32 -12.80 21.91
N LYS A 45 -28.24 -11.59 22.48
CA LYS A 45 -29.22 -11.08 23.44
C LYS A 45 -30.60 -11.13 22.78
N ARG A 46 -31.45 -12.04 23.24
CA ARG A 46 -32.89 -12.10 22.96
C ARG A 46 -33.51 -10.83 23.55
N ARG A 47 -33.77 -9.82 22.72
CA ARG A 47 -34.69 -8.73 23.07
C ARG A 47 -36.10 -9.30 23.00
N GLU A 48 -36.72 -9.50 24.15
CA GLU A 48 -38.15 -9.75 24.24
C GLU A 48 -38.88 -8.46 23.87
N TYR A 49 -39.52 -8.47 22.70
CA TYR A 49 -40.47 -7.45 22.32
C TYR A 49 -41.82 -7.81 22.96
N SER A 50 -42.22 -7.06 24.00
CA SER A 50 -43.61 -7.07 24.46
C SER A 50 -44.43 -6.20 23.52
N ASN A 51 -45.43 -6.79 22.89
CA ASN A 51 -46.42 -6.08 22.08
C ASN A 51 -47.09 -4.96 22.88
N LYS A 52 -47.11 -3.75 22.33
CA LYS A 52 -48.10 -2.73 22.70
C LYS A 52 -48.72 -2.17 21.43
N ASP A 53 -49.93 -2.66 21.20
CA ASP A 53 -50.88 -2.25 20.19
C ASP A 53 -51.13 -0.74 20.29
N SER A 54 -50.96 -0.01 19.18
CA SER A 54 -51.45 1.37 18.98
C SER A 54 -51.38 1.69 17.50
N SER A 55 -52.53 1.52 16.85
CA SER A 55 -52.85 1.98 15.51
C SER A 55 -52.72 3.51 15.40
N SER A 56 -51.94 4.00 14.45
CA SER A 56 -52.18 5.28 13.77
C SER A 56 -51.39 5.36 12.47
N GLU A 57 -52.07 5.86 11.46
CA GLU A 57 -51.80 5.71 10.04
C GLU A 57 -50.66 6.60 9.53
N THR A 58 -50.00 6.08 8.47
CA THR A 58 -49.31 6.78 7.37
C THR A 58 -48.48 8.02 7.69
N GLN A 59 -47.16 7.88 7.52
CA GLN A 59 -46.45 8.67 6.52
C GLN A 59 -45.50 7.73 5.77
N ASN A 60 -45.65 7.67 4.45
CA ASN A 60 -44.71 7.02 3.56
C ASN A 60 -43.40 7.80 3.66
N ASP A 61 -42.42 7.25 4.35
CA ASP A 61 -41.03 7.67 4.20
C ASP A 61 -40.55 7.05 2.89
N ASP A 62 -40.64 7.82 1.81
CA ASP A 62 -39.89 7.57 0.58
C ASP A 62 -38.41 7.59 0.95
N GLY A 63 -37.92 6.44 1.40
CA GLY A 63 -36.50 6.14 1.52
C GLY A 63 -35.91 6.11 0.11
N VAL A 64 -35.69 7.29 -0.46
CA VAL A 64 -34.73 7.48 -1.54
C VAL A 64 -33.39 7.12 -0.93
N ALA A 65 -32.98 5.87 -1.10
CA ALA A 65 -31.61 5.47 -0.85
C ALA A 65 -30.75 6.36 -1.75
N ASP A 66 -30.02 7.26 -1.12
CA ASP A 66 -29.13 8.24 -1.73
C ASP A 66 -27.94 7.45 -2.34
N GLU A 67 -28.16 6.81 -3.50
CA GLU A 67 -27.13 6.02 -4.22
C GLU A 67 -25.87 6.87 -4.49
N ASP A 68 -26.03 8.20 -4.56
CA ASP A 68 -24.95 9.16 -4.74
C ASP A 68 -23.98 9.26 -3.54
N ASP A 69 -24.43 8.95 -2.30
CA ASP A 69 -23.54 9.01 -1.13
C ASP A 69 -22.60 7.80 -1.08
N ASP A 70 -23.07 6.63 -1.51
CA ASP A 70 -22.29 5.39 -1.52
C ASP A 70 -21.11 5.46 -2.50
N GLU A 71 -21.31 5.99 -3.70
CA GLU A 71 -20.23 6.16 -4.70
C GLU A 71 -19.15 7.11 -4.18
N LYS A 72 -19.56 8.24 -3.60
CA LYS A 72 -18.64 9.24 -3.07
C LYS A 72 -17.84 8.71 -1.87
N VAL A 73 -18.44 7.87 -1.04
CA VAL A 73 -17.74 7.16 0.04
C VAL A 73 -16.72 6.16 -0.53
N GLU A 74 -17.06 5.44 -1.60
CA GLU A 74 -16.14 4.50 -2.24
C GLU A 74 -14.92 5.20 -2.87
N VAL A 75 -15.14 6.32 -3.57
CA VAL A 75 -14.06 7.12 -4.17
C VAL A 75 -13.09 7.62 -3.10
N LYS A 76 -13.57 8.11 -1.97
CA LYS A 76 -12.72 8.52 -0.84
C LYS A 76 -11.87 7.36 -0.32
N ARG A 77 -12.44 6.16 -0.19
CA ARG A 77 -11.70 4.95 0.23
C ARG A 77 -10.60 4.59 -0.78
N LYS A 78 -10.88 4.70 -2.08
CA LYS A 78 -9.90 4.48 -3.15
C LYS A 78 -8.76 5.51 -3.11
N ILE A 79 -9.08 6.78 -2.87
CA ILE A 79 -8.07 7.84 -2.70
C ILE A 79 -7.16 7.53 -1.51
N VAL A 80 -7.72 7.18 -0.36
CA VAL A 80 -6.91 6.83 0.83
C VAL A 80 -6.03 5.61 0.59
N ALA A 81 -6.55 4.60 -0.12
CA ALA A 81 -5.76 3.44 -0.50
C ALA A 81 -4.59 3.82 -1.43
N LEU A 82 -4.83 4.72 -2.37
CA LEU A 82 -3.82 5.21 -3.31
C LEU A 82 -2.74 6.03 -2.59
N GLN A 83 -3.12 6.92 -1.68
CA GLN A 83 -2.17 7.71 -0.86
C GLN A 83 -1.19 6.83 -0.07
N ARG A 84 -1.64 5.66 0.42
CA ARG A 84 -0.80 4.74 1.20
C ARG A 84 0.26 4.02 0.38
N ILE A 85 0.01 3.81 -0.92
CA ILE A 85 0.94 3.05 -1.78
C ILE A 85 1.86 3.97 -2.60
N VAL A 86 1.44 5.21 -2.83
CA VAL A 86 2.23 6.20 -3.57
C VAL A 86 3.25 6.83 -2.63
N PRO A 87 4.55 6.88 -2.99
CA PRO A 87 5.57 7.54 -2.19
C PRO A 87 5.18 8.99 -1.87
N GLY A 88 5.14 9.34 -0.58
CA GLY A 88 4.72 10.67 -0.12
C GLY A 88 3.23 10.98 -0.29
N GLY A 89 2.39 10.00 -0.67
CA GLY A 89 0.99 10.21 -1.02
C GLY A 89 0.09 10.71 0.12
N GLU A 90 0.41 10.41 1.38
CA GLU A 90 -0.36 10.85 2.56
C GLU A 90 -0.40 12.38 2.70
N ASP A 91 0.62 13.08 2.19
CA ASP A 91 0.75 14.54 2.24
C ASP A 91 0.24 15.24 0.95
N LEU A 92 -0.25 14.47 -0.04
CA LEU A 92 -0.65 14.98 -1.35
C LEU A 92 -2.17 15.16 -1.49
N GLY A 93 -2.55 16.28 -2.12
CA GLY A 93 -3.90 16.47 -2.66
C GLY A 93 -4.16 15.61 -3.91
N VAL A 94 -5.43 15.48 -4.30
CA VAL A 94 -5.89 14.52 -5.32
C VAL A 94 -5.18 14.66 -6.67
N ASP A 95 -5.06 15.87 -7.20
CA ASP A 95 -4.46 16.08 -8.53
C ASP A 95 -2.99 15.67 -8.57
N LYS A 96 -2.22 16.11 -7.56
CA LYS A 96 -0.80 15.76 -7.44
C LYS A 96 -0.59 14.29 -7.08
N LEU A 97 -1.53 13.69 -6.35
CA LEU A 97 -1.52 12.25 -6.07
C LEU A 97 -1.58 11.45 -7.37
N PHE A 98 -2.41 11.83 -8.34
CA PHE A 98 -2.49 11.15 -9.64
C PHE A 98 -1.24 11.34 -10.49
N GLU A 99 -0.65 12.55 -10.48
CA GLU A 99 0.62 12.81 -11.16
C GLU A 99 1.76 11.93 -10.59
N GLU A 100 1.90 11.90 -9.26
CA GLU A 100 2.90 11.08 -8.58
C GLU A 100 2.60 9.58 -8.78
N THR A 101 1.34 9.18 -8.81
CA THR A 101 0.92 7.80 -9.13
C THR A 101 1.40 7.40 -10.53
N ALA A 102 1.19 8.25 -11.54
CA ALA A 102 1.63 7.97 -12.90
C ALA A 102 3.15 7.84 -12.98
N GLY A 103 3.88 8.74 -12.31
CA GLY A 103 5.34 8.68 -12.19
C GLY A 103 5.81 7.40 -11.51
N TYR A 104 5.18 7.02 -10.39
CA TYR A 104 5.55 5.84 -9.63
C TYR A 104 5.28 4.53 -10.40
N ILE A 105 4.15 4.42 -11.10
CA ILE A 105 3.86 3.27 -11.96
C ILE A 105 4.96 3.12 -13.03
N LEU A 106 5.36 4.22 -13.68
CA LEU A 106 6.41 4.19 -14.70
C LEU A 106 7.77 3.79 -14.10
N ALA A 107 8.10 4.29 -12.92
CA ALA A 107 9.32 3.92 -12.20
C ALA A 107 9.36 2.42 -11.88
N LEU A 108 8.26 1.87 -11.35
CA LEU A 108 8.12 0.42 -11.07
C LEU A 108 8.27 -0.41 -12.35
N GLN A 109 7.65 0.01 -13.45
CA GLN A 109 7.80 -0.68 -14.74
C GLN A 109 9.24 -0.65 -15.23
N CYS A 110 9.93 0.50 -15.11
CA CYS A 110 11.33 0.64 -15.48
C CYS A 110 12.22 -0.28 -14.65
N GLN A 111 12.01 -0.34 -13.32
CA GLN A 111 12.74 -1.23 -12.42
C GLN A 111 12.59 -2.70 -12.83
N ILE A 112 11.36 -3.14 -13.09
CA ILE A 112 11.10 -4.53 -13.52
C ILE A 112 11.79 -4.83 -14.87
N ARG A 113 11.72 -3.91 -15.84
CA ARG A 113 12.37 -4.07 -17.14
C ARG A 113 13.88 -4.15 -17.02
N ALA A 114 14.49 -3.30 -16.20
CA ALA A 114 15.92 -3.32 -15.94
C ALA A 114 16.36 -4.63 -15.29
N MET A 115 15.65 -5.08 -14.24
CA MET A 115 15.94 -6.36 -13.59
C MET A 115 15.82 -7.53 -14.56
N LYS A 116 14.78 -7.56 -15.40
CA LYS A 116 14.63 -8.59 -16.44
C LYS A 116 15.78 -8.58 -17.43
N ALA A 117 16.19 -7.41 -17.92
CA ALA A 117 17.31 -7.29 -18.85
C ALA A 117 18.62 -7.81 -18.24
N LEU A 118 18.90 -7.44 -16.98
CA LEU A 118 20.07 -7.93 -16.24
C LEU A 118 20.03 -9.44 -16.04
N THR A 119 18.87 -9.99 -15.64
CA THR A 119 18.71 -11.44 -15.46
C THR A 119 18.89 -12.18 -16.77
N SER A 120 18.29 -11.72 -17.87
CA SER A 120 18.47 -12.33 -19.19
C SER A 120 19.91 -12.23 -19.69
N PHE A 121 20.60 -11.15 -19.38
CA PHE A 121 22.02 -11.00 -19.71
C PHE A 121 22.88 -12.02 -18.97
N ILE A 122 22.70 -12.17 -17.65
CA ILE A 122 23.44 -13.15 -16.83
C ILE A 122 23.14 -14.58 -17.30
N GLU A 123 21.87 -14.91 -17.51
CA GLU A 123 21.46 -16.23 -18.01
C GLU A 123 22.02 -16.52 -19.41
N GLY A 124 22.11 -15.51 -20.27
CA GLY A 124 22.78 -15.58 -21.56
C GLY A 124 24.27 -15.86 -21.46
N ALA A 125 24.97 -15.13 -20.57
CA ALA A 125 26.41 -15.29 -20.34
C ALA A 125 26.76 -16.70 -19.81
N ASP A 126 25.95 -17.26 -18.91
CA ASP A 126 26.14 -18.61 -18.37
C ASP A 126 25.92 -19.72 -19.41
N LYS A 127 25.13 -19.45 -20.46
CA LYS A 127 24.95 -20.37 -21.60
C LYS A 127 26.13 -20.33 -22.56
N GLU A 128 26.83 -19.21 -22.69
CA GLU A 128 28.03 -19.08 -23.52
C GLU A 128 29.23 -19.79 -22.89
N LYS A 129 29.42 -19.64 -21.57
CA LYS A 129 30.49 -20.29 -20.79
C LYS A 129 30.43 -21.83 -20.87
N ARG A 130 29.22 -22.40 -20.95
CA ARG A 130 29.00 -23.86 -21.03
C ARG A 130 29.18 -24.46 -22.43
N LYS A 131 29.38 -23.63 -23.47
CA LYS A 131 29.60 -24.10 -24.86
C LYS A 131 31.08 -24.23 -25.25
N LEU A 132 32.01 -23.84 -24.38
CA LEU A 132 33.45 -23.85 -24.64
C LEU A 132 34.22 -24.96 -23.90
N GLY A 133 33.53 -25.90 -23.25
CA GLY A 133 34.15 -27.10 -22.67
C GLY A 133 33.83 -28.32 -23.51
N GLY A 134 34.79 -28.77 -24.31
CA GLY A 134 34.78 -30.07 -25.00
C GLY A 134 35.20 -31.21 -24.08
#